data_AF-A0AAW7CVD1-F1
#
_entry.id   AF-A0AAW7CVD1-F1
#
_cell.length_a   1.000
_cell.length_b   1.000
_cell.length_c   1.000
_cell.angle_alpha   90.00
_cell.angle_beta   90.00
_cell.angle_gamma   90.00
#
_symmetry.space_group_name_H-M   'P 1'
#
loop_
_entity.id
_entity.type
_entity.pdbx_description
1 polymer ?
#
loop_
_entity_poly.entity_id
_entity_poly.type
_entity_poly.pdbx_seq_one_letter_code
_entity_poly.pdbx_strand_id
1 'polypeptide(L)'
;MSYSDVMSTIATIISFIAIPATYYNGIRVGRINDKRKEFNAVADPIYIRLIKAKKDLDLGLCVHRSLVNEKEILNLSIHMKEKEREKLIVAYKEFCDAVSMIKWDKYHKPTLEDDVRQKIVESLKPLIDLTKHR
;
A
#
# COMPACT_ATOMS: atom_id res chain seq x y z
N MET A 1 3.78 44.00 40.90
CA MET A 1 4.06 42.95 39.90
C MET A 1 4.65 43.64 38.69
N SER A 2 5.93 43.44 38.41
CA SER A 2 6.62 44.05 37.28
C SER A 2 6.18 43.40 35.97
N TYR A 3 6.28 44.13 34.85
CA TYR A 3 6.06 43.57 33.51
C TYR A 3 6.91 42.32 33.27
N SER A 4 8.13 42.29 33.83
CA SER A 4 9.03 41.15 33.81
C SER A 4 8.47 39.91 34.54
N ASP A 5 7.75 40.09 35.64
CA ASP A 5 7.18 38.98 36.43
C ASP A 5 6.01 38.33 35.69
N VAL A 6 5.20 39.15 35.00
CA VAL A 6 4.09 38.70 34.16
C VAL A 6 4.63 37.90 32.96
N MET A 7 5.66 38.42 32.28
CA MET A 7 6.29 37.71 31.16
C MET A 7 6.97 36.41 31.60
N SER A 8 7.63 36.40 32.75
CA SER A 8 8.26 35.19 33.32
C SER A 8 7.22 34.11 33.66
N THR A 9 6.07 34.52 34.21
CA THR A 9 4.96 33.60 34.51
C THR A 9 4.38 33.01 33.23
N ILE A 10 4.15 33.82 32.19
CA ILE A 10 3.67 33.36 30.88
C ILE A 10 4.67 32.40 30.23
N ALA A 11 5.96 32.73 30.25
CA ALA A 11 7.02 31.87 29.70
C ALA A 11 7.08 30.51 30.42
N THR A 12 6.87 30.50 31.74
CA THR A 12 6.80 29.28 32.54
C THR A 12 5.61 28.41 32.15
N ILE A 13 4.44 29.01 31.97
CA ILE A 13 3.22 28.31 31.53
C ILE A 13 3.41 27.73 30.11
N ILE A 14 3.95 28.52 29.18
CA ILE A 14 4.23 28.06 27.81
C ILE A 14 5.22 26.90 27.85
N SER A 15 6.28 26.97 28.65
CA SER A 15 7.27 25.90 28.77
C SER A 15 6.66 24.62 29.35
N PHE A 16 5.80 24.75 30.36
CA PHE A 16 5.10 23.62 30.99
C PHE A 16 4.16 22.90 30.03
N ILE A 17 3.59 23.60 29.04
CA ILE A 17 2.72 23.01 28.02
C ILE A 17 3.52 22.51 26.81
N ALA A 18 4.52 23.26 26.38
CA ALA A 18 5.27 22.99 25.15
C ALA A 18 6.17 21.75 25.27
N ILE A 19 6.80 21.52 26.43
CA ILE A 19 7.72 20.39 26.62
C ILE A 19 6.96 19.05 26.55
N PRO A 20 5.86 18.83 27.29
CA PRO A 20 5.07 17.59 27.18
C PRO A 20 4.44 17.42 25.80
N ALA A 21 3.94 18.50 25.18
CA ALA A 21 3.34 18.45 23.86
C ALA A 21 4.36 18.02 22.79
N THR A 22 5.57 18.57 22.83
CA THR A 22 6.65 18.21 21.91
C THR A 22 7.07 16.76 22.10
N TYR A 23 7.22 16.32 23.35
CA TYR A 23 7.56 14.93 23.66
C TYR A 23 6.48 13.94 23.17
N TYR A 24 5.21 14.22 23.46
CA TYR A 24 4.08 13.40 23.02
C TYR A 24 3.97 13.34 21.50
N ASN A 25 4.10 14.49 20.83
CA ASN A 25 4.08 14.56 19.38
C ASN A 25 5.25 13.79 18.77
N GLY A 26 6.46 13.89 19.34
CA GLY A 26 7.63 13.15 18.89
C GLY A 26 7.42 11.63 18.95
N ILE A 27 6.94 11.11 20.08
CA ILE A 27 6.63 9.67 20.24
C ILE A 27 5.54 9.23 19.25
N ARG A 28 4.50 10.03 19.11
CA ARG A 28 3.38 9.73 18.21
C ARG A 28 3.85 9.67 16.75
N VAL A 29 4.65 10.63 16.32
CA VAL A 29 5.21 10.68 14.95
C VAL A 29 6.17 9.51 14.72
N GLY A 30 7.03 9.18 15.68
CA GLY A 30 7.93 8.03 15.60
C GLY A 30 7.18 6.72 15.35
N ARG A 31 6.15 6.43 16.17
CA ARG A 31 5.31 5.22 15.99
C ARG A 31 4.58 5.17 14.65
N ILE A 32 4.17 6.32 14.11
CA ILE A 32 3.52 6.39 12.79
C ILE A 32 4.53 6.07 11.69
N ASN A 33 5.75 6.61 11.79
CA ASN A 33 6.80 6.34 10.82
C ASN A 33 7.25 4.88 10.83
N ASP A 34 7.35 4.25 12.01
CA ASP A 34 7.72 2.83 12.09
C ASP A 34 6.66 1.95 11.43
N LYS A 35 5.36 2.22 11.68
CA LYS A 35 4.27 1.51 10.99
C LYS A 35 4.29 1.70 9.47
N ARG A 36 4.64 2.91 8.98
CA ARG A 36 4.77 3.16 7.53
C ARG A 36 5.94 2.39 6.93
N LYS A 37 7.09 2.33 7.63
CA LYS A 37 8.25 1.55 7.19
C LYS A 37 7.93 0.06 7.13
N GLU A 38 7.25 -0.48 8.14
CA GLU A 38 6.79 -1.88 8.15
C GLU A 38 5.86 -2.18 6.97
N PHE A 39 4.90 -1.29 6.71
CA PHE A 39 4.01 -1.41 5.55
C PHE A 39 4.81 -1.37 4.24
N ASN A 40 5.66 -0.36 4.04
CA ASN A 40 6.43 -0.16 2.79
C ASN A 40 7.38 -1.34 2.53
N ALA A 41 8.00 -1.89 3.56
CA ALA A 41 8.87 -3.07 3.44
C ALA A 41 8.16 -4.30 2.83
N VAL A 42 6.85 -4.44 3.06
CA VAL A 42 6.04 -5.52 2.49
C VAL A 42 5.36 -5.09 1.17
N ALA A 43 4.94 -3.83 1.07
CA ALA A 43 4.18 -3.30 -0.06
C ALA A 43 5.04 -3.06 -1.30
N ASP A 44 6.24 -2.48 -1.16
CA ASP A 44 7.13 -2.12 -2.26
C ASP A 44 7.48 -3.30 -3.20
N PRO A 45 7.89 -4.49 -2.70
CA PRO A 45 8.16 -5.62 -3.59
C PRO A 45 6.92 -6.12 -4.33
N ILE A 46 5.73 -6.00 -3.75
CA ILE A 46 4.47 -6.33 -4.42
C ILE A 46 4.17 -5.27 -5.50
N TYR A 47 4.27 -3.99 -5.14
CA TYR A 47 4.04 -2.86 -6.03
C TYR A 47 4.92 -2.91 -7.30
N ILE A 48 6.22 -3.15 -7.14
CA ILE A 48 7.16 -3.24 -8.27
C ILE A 48 6.77 -4.37 -9.23
N ARG A 49 6.37 -5.54 -8.70
CA ARG A 49 5.92 -6.68 -9.52
C ARG A 49 4.62 -6.36 -10.25
N LEU A 50 3.66 -5.73 -9.59
CA LEU A 50 2.39 -5.32 -10.20
C LEU A 50 2.59 -4.28 -11.31
N ILE A 51 3.46 -3.29 -11.10
CA ILE A 51 3.81 -2.29 -12.13
C ILE A 51 4.50 -2.94 -13.32
N LYS A 52 5.45 -3.86 -13.07
CA LYS A 52 6.12 -4.58 -14.15
C LYS A 52 5.12 -5.41 -14.97
N ALA A 53 4.25 -6.13 -14.30
CA ALA A 53 3.19 -6.92 -14.93
C ALA A 53 2.23 -6.09 -15.77
N LYS A 54 1.84 -4.91 -15.27
CA LYS A 54 1.04 -3.96 -16.05
C LYS A 54 1.77 -3.52 -17.32
N LYS A 55 3.05 -3.17 -17.23
CA LYS A 55 3.86 -2.79 -18.40
C LYS A 55 4.01 -3.94 -19.40
N ASP A 56 4.24 -5.16 -18.90
CA ASP A 56 4.35 -6.34 -19.75
C ASP A 56 3.02 -6.58 -20.50
N LEU A 57 1.88 -6.47 -19.81
CA LEU A 57 0.55 -6.52 -20.43
C LEU A 57 0.34 -5.41 -21.47
N ASP A 58 0.73 -4.17 -21.17
CA ASP A 58 0.61 -3.04 -22.10
C ASP A 58 1.44 -3.26 -23.38
N LEU A 59 2.57 -4.00 -23.28
CA LEU A 59 3.41 -4.39 -24.41
C LEU A 59 2.91 -5.65 -25.15
N GLY A 60 1.77 -6.21 -24.76
CA GLY A 60 1.23 -7.45 -25.31
C GLY A 60 1.97 -8.71 -24.86
N LEU A 61 2.87 -8.59 -23.88
CA LEU A 61 3.54 -9.72 -23.26
C LEU A 61 2.63 -10.35 -22.23
N CYS A 62 2.66 -11.68 -22.18
CA CYS A 62 1.80 -12.42 -21.28
C CYS A 62 2.41 -12.49 -19.89
N VAL A 63 1.57 -12.26 -18.89
CA VAL A 63 1.95 -12.29 -17.47
C VAL A 63 2.09 -13.72 -16.97
N HIS A 64 3.15 -13.96 -16.19
CA HIS A 64 3.39 -15.25 -15.57
C HIS A 64 2.34 -15.52 -14.47
N ARG A 65 1.92 -16.78 -14.33
CA ARG A 65 0.85 -17.24 -13.41
C ARG A 65 1.04 -16.91 -11.92
N SER A 66 2.25 -16.52 -11.50
CA SER A 66 2.62 -16.31 -10.09
C SER A 66 3.09 -14.88 -9.87
N LEU A 67 2.15 -13.94 -10.03
CA LEU A 67 2.47 -12.52 -9.97
C LEU A 67 2.45 -11.99 -8.54
N VAL A 68 1.47 -12.42 -7.76
CA VAL A 68 1.35 -12.17 -6.33
C VAL A 68 0.76 -13.43 -5.68
N ASN A 69 1.32 -13.82 -4.53
CA ASN A 69 0.82 -14.97 -3.76
C ASN A 69 -0.19 -14.51 -2.71
N GLU A 70 -1.19 -15.34 -2.41
CA GLU A 70 -2.17 -15.10 -1.34
C GLU A 70 -1.48 -14.84 0.01
N LYS A 71 -0.39 -15.56 0.30
CA LYS A 71 0.41 -15.33 1.51
C LYS A 71 0.98 -13.91 1.60
N GLU A 72 1.39 -13.34 0.47
CA GLU A 72 1.95 -11.98 0.43
C GLU A 72 0.85 -10.93 0.63
N ILE A 73 -0.34 -11.16 0.07
CA ILE A 73 -1.52 -10.32 0.30
C ILE A 73 -1.97 -10.38 1.75
N LEU A 74 -1.99 -11.58 2.35
CA LEU A 74 -2.31 -11.74 3.76
C LEU A 74 -1.30 -11.03 4.64
N ASN A 75 0.00 -11.14 4.34
CA ASN A 75 1.06 -10.46 5.07
C ASN A 75 0.91 -8.93 4.98
N LEU A 76 0.66 -8.40 3.77
CA LEU A 76 0.38 -6.97 3.58
C LEU A 76 -0.84 -6.51 4.40
N SER A 77 -1.89 -7.34 4.45
CA SER A 77 -3.13 -7.01 5.14
C SER A 77 -2.97 -6.78 6.65
N ILE A 78 -1.96 -7.38 7.27
CA ILE A 78 -1.64 -7.22 8.70
C ILE A 78 -1.23 -5.77 9.02
N HIS A 79 -0.60 -5.09 8.05
CA HIS A 79 -0.11 -3.73 8.19
C HIS A 79 -1.12 -2.66 7.73
N MET A 80 -2.33 -3.06 7.33
CA MET A 80 -3.37 -2.17 6.83
C MET A 80 -4.50 -1.94 7.84
N LYS A 81 -5.26 -0.86 7.65
CA LYS A 81 -6.53 -0.66 8.36
C LYS A 81 -7.57 -1.64 7.82
N GLU A 82 -8.54 -2.02 8.66
CA GLU A 82 -9.62 -2.95 8.32
C GLU A 82 -10.32 -2.62 6.98
N LYS A 83 -10.75 -1.35 6.80
CA LYS A 83 -11.37 -0.88 5.55
C LYS A 83 -10.48 -1.04 4.31
N GLU A 84 -9.17 -0.87 4.46
CA GLU A 84 -8.22 -1.02 3.36
C GLU A 84 -7.91 -2.50 3.08
N ARG A 85 -7.88 -3.32 4.14
CA ARG A 85 -7.73 -4.77 4.06
C ARG A 85 -8.89 -5.42 3.31
N GLU A 86 -10.12 -5.01 3.57
CA GLU A 86 -11.29 -5.49 2.83
C GLU A 86 -11.17 -5.16 1.34
N LYS A 87 -10.81 -3.91 1.01
CA LYS A 87 -10.56 -3.49 -0.38
C LYS A 87 -9.44 -4.28 -1.04
N LEU A 88 -8.36 -4.58 -0.31
CA LEU A 88 -7.24 -5.38 -0.81
C LEU A 88 -7.68 -6.81 -1.15
N ILE A 89 -8.47 -7.44 -0.28
CA ILE A 89 -8.97 -8.80 -0.50
C ILE A 89 -9.92 -8.84 -1.71
N VAL A 90 -10.81 -7.85 -1.84
CA VAL A 90 -11.72 -7.76 -2.99
C VAL A 90 -10.93 -7.57 -4.29
N ALA A 91 -10.01 -6.60 -4.33
CA ALA A 91 -9.19 -6.32 -5.51
C ALA A 91 -8.32 -7.54 -5.90
N TYR A 92 -7.80 -8.28 -4.91
CA TYR A 92 -7.05 -9.50 -5.17
C TYR A 92 -7.91 -10.62 -5.76
N LYS A 93 -9.16 -10.78 -5.28
CA LYS A 93 -10.10 -11.74 -5.86
C LYS A 93 -10.44 -11.39 -7.31
N GLU A 94 -10.77 -10.13 -7.58
CA GLU A 94 -11.08 -9.65 -8.93
C GLU A 94 -9.91 -9.88 -9.90
N PHE A 95 -8.68 -9.66 -9.43
CA PHE A 95 -7.47 -9.97 -10.20
C PHE A 95 -7.31 -11.47 -10.46
N CYS A 96 -7.47 -12.32 -9.45
CA CYS A 96 -7.43 -13.78 -9.62
C CYS A 96 -8.49 -14.27 -10.61
N ASP A 97 -9.71 -13.73 -10.52
CA ASP A 97 -10.80 -14.05 -11.43
C ASP A 97 -10.44 -13.64 -12.87
N ALA A 98 -9.92 -12.42 -13.07
CA ALA A 98 -9.50 -11.94 -14.39
C ALA A 98 -8.36 -12.80 -14.99
N VAL A 99 -7.38 -13.20 -14.17
CA VAL A 99 -6.28 -14.08 -14.59
C VAL A 99 -6.77 -15.49 -14.92
N SER A 100 -7.81 -15.98 -14.24
CA SER A 100 -8.40 -17.29 -14.53
C SER A 100 -9.07 -17.36 -15.91
N MET A 101 -9.46 -16.22 -16.48
CA MET A 101 -10.04 -16.12 -17.83
C MET A 101 -9.00 -16.31 -18.95
N ILE A 102 -7.70 -16.34 -18.63
CA ILE A 102 -6.64 -16.60 -19.59
C ILE A 102 -6.76 -18.04 -20.11
N LYS A 103 -7.00 -18.18 -21.41
CA LYS A 103 -6.97 -19.48 -22.10
C LYS A 103 -5.52 -19.86 -22.36
N TRP A 104 -5.19 -21.13 -22.14
CA TRP A 104 -3.86 -21.67 -22.36
C TRP A 104 -3.90 -22.59 -23.58
N ASP A 105 -2.95 -22.41 -24.50
CA ASP A 105 -2.80 -23.29 -25.65
C ASP A 105 -2.18 -24.65 -25.25
N LYS A 106 -2.05 -25.55 -26.24
CA LYS A 106 -1.47 -26.89 -26.08
C LYS A 106 0.01 -26.87 -25.63
N TYR A 107 0.70 -25.75 -25.78
CA TYR A 107 2.09 -25.51 -25.37
C TYR A 107 2.19 -24.70 -24.07
N HIS A 108 1.09 -24.51 -23.35
CA HIS A 108 1.02 -23.64 -22.16
C HIS A 108 1.42 -22.19 -22.45
N LYS A 109 1.23 -21.73 -23.69
CA LYS A 109 1.28 -20.32 -24.01
C LYS A 109 -0.11 -19.73 -23.79
N PRO A 110 -0.21 -18.66 -23.00
CA PRO A 110 -1.48 -17.96 -22.81
C PRO A 110 -1.90 -17.28 -24.12
N THR A 111 -3.10 -17.58 -24.58
CA THR A 111 -3.76 -16.88 -25.68
C THR A 111 -4.63 -15.79 -25.05
N LEU A 112 -4.13 -14.56 -25.06
CA LEU A 112 -4.83 -13.41 -24.51
C LEU A 112 -5.64 -12.70 -25.59
N GLU A 113 -6.96 -12.79 -25.49
CA GLU A 113 -7.87 -11.90 -26.21
C GLU A 113 -7.74 -10.47 -25.63
N ASP A 114 -7.86 -9.45 -26.48
CA ASP A 114 -7.64 -8.05 -26.10
C ASP A 114 -8.55 -7.57 -24.96
N ASP A 115 -9.78 -8.10 -24.90
CA ASP A 115 -10.78 -7.81 -23.87
C ASP A 115 -10.35 -8.36 -22.48
N VAL A 116 -9.85 -9.61 -22.46
CA VAL A 116 -9.32 -10.24 -21.24
C VAL A 116 -8.09 -9.50 -20.74
N ARG A 117 -7.22 -9.06 -21.65
CA ARG A 117 -6.04 -8.23 -21.31
C ARG A 117 -6.45 -6.93 -20.62
N GLN A 118 -7.43 -6.21 -21.18
CA GLN A 118 -7.94 -4.97 -20.58
C GLN A 118 -8.51 -5.22 -19.18
N LYS A 119 -9.28 -6.28 -18.99
CA LYS A 119 -9.87 -6.65 -17.70
C LYS A 119 -8.82 -6.95 -16.62
N ILE A 120 -7.71 -7.58 -16.99
CA ILE A 120 -6.57 -7.80 -16.08
C ILE A 120 -5.89 -6.48 -15.72
N VAL A 121 -5.66 -5.61 -16.72
CA VAL A 121 -5.07 -4.28 -16.47
C VAL A 121 -5.96 -3.43 -15.56
N GLU A 122 -7.29 -3.52 -15.70
CA GLU A 122 -8.23 -2.81 -14.84
C GLU A 122 -8.24 -3.33 -13.40
N SER A 123 -8.26 -4.65 -13.21
CA SER A 123 -8.19 -5.26 -11.86
C SER A 123 -6.83 -5.04 -11.17
N LEU A 124 -5.76 -4.79 -11.92
CA LEU A 124 -4.45 -4.40 -11.36
C LEU A 124 -4.43 -2.98 -10.79
N LYS A 125 -5.22 -2.03 -11.31
CA LYS A 125 -5.23 -0.63 -10.85
C LYS A 125 -5.49 -0.49 -9.34
N PRO A 126 -6.54 -1.07 -8.76
CA PRO A 126 -6.80 -0.97 -7.32
C PRO A 126 -5.71 -1.64 -6.47
N LEU A 127 -5.13 -2.76 -6.92
CA LEU A 127 -4.01 -3.41 -6.22
C LEU A 127 -2.76 -2.52 -6.20
N ILE A 128 -2.45 -1.86 -7.31
CA ILE A 128 -1.31 -0.93 -7.43
C ILE A 128 -1.52 0.28 -6.50
N ASP A 129 -2.73 0.81 -6.43
CA ASP A 129 -3.04 1.95 -5.55
C ASP A 129 -2.90 1.57 -4.06
N LEU A 130 -3.41 0.39 -3.68
CA LEU A 130 -3.35 -0.11 -2.31
C LEU A 130 -1.95 -0.51 -1.85
N THR A 131 -1.04 -0.81 -2.78
CA THR A 131 0.36 -1.19 -2.50
C THR A 131 1.35 -0.02 -2.63
N LYS A 132 0.87 1.19 -2.88
CA LYS A 132 1.72 2.37 -3.03
C LYS A 132 2.43 2.73 -1.73
N HIS A 133 3.70 3.09 -1.82
CA HIS A 133 4.53 3.58 -0.71
C HIS A 133 3.86 4.74 0.05
N ARG A 134 3.91 4.70 1.39
CA ARG A 134 3.26 5.64 2.33
C ARG A 134 4.23 6.45 3.19
#